data_AF-A0A5S3PE84-F1
#
_entry.id   AF-A0A5S3PE84-F1
#
_cell.length_a   1.000
_cell.length_b   1.000
_cell.length_c   1.000
_cell.angle_alpha   90.00
_cell.angle_beta   90.00
_cell.angle_gamma   90.00
#
_symmetry.space_group_name_H-M   'P 1'
#
loop_
_entity.id
_entity.type
_entity.pdbx_description
1 polymer ?
#
loop_
_entity_poly.entity_id
_entity_poly.type
_entity_poly.pdbx_seq_one_letter_code
_entity_poly.pdbx_strand_id
1 'polypeptide(L)'
;MHLRLALALTALLPAAAFAQPGASDIEATQQNPRLADRGTEVVAIINGDGDVEETFAPTFLAAIPSAQIAALGQQLTSQFGPALSGKIVQSAGQYRGAIEVRFEKNVAKGSIAISPDAPHRITELGFTAYEPINDSSEKISAELSALPGRTSAYFGPLDGSSAPLFQHGDQQAQFAIGSTFKLYVLAALARGVDEGRLSWDQTIALEAKSLPGGIMQNWPDGAPVTLHTAATLMISISDNTATDLLIDAIGRDVVAAELQASGHSDPNLALPFLKTLEMFALKTIGPGAAYAKANEALQAAMLSELAANTLDTQAILEKFSAEKPVLIDTVEWFASMDDQRALMLVLAAQDDDTARAIMAVNTALTEAELAGWKYAGFKGGSEPGVLNLTWLLQDEADGWHMLALSWNNSAAPVDTTTLKLLTSRILALAGK
;
A
#
# COMPACT_ATOMS: atom_id res chain seq x y z
N MET A 1 19.47 11.35 22.18
CA MET A 1 19.70 10.60 20.93
C MET A 1 19.52 9.11 21.22
N HIS A 2 18.29 8.59 21.09
CA HIS A 2 18.00 7.16 20.96
C HIS A 2 16.62 7.04 20.30
N LEU A 3 16.65 6.70 19.01
CA LEU A 3 15.50 6.43 18.16
C LEU A 3 15.16 4.94 18.32
N ARG A 4 13.93 4.61 18.71
CA ARG A 4 13.47 3.22 18.77
C ARG A 4 13.01 2.79 17.38
N LEU A 5 13.91 2.10 16.68
CA LEU A 5 13.64 1.34 15.47
C LEU A 5 12.85 0.07 15.86
N ALA A 6 11.63 -0.07 15.37
CA ALA A 6 10.91 -1.34 15.44
C ALA A 6 11.45 -2.27 14.36
N LEU A 7 12.51 -3.00 14.68
CA LEU A 7 13.05 -4.09 13.87
C LEU A 7 12.14 -5.31 14.10
N ALA A 8 11.34 -5.69 13.11
CA ALA A 8 10.64 -6.96 13.11
C ALA A 8 11.68 -8.08 13.02
N LEU A 9 11.95 -8.73 14.16
CA LEU A 9 12.85 -9.86 14.26
C LEU A 9 12.09 -11.11 13.78
N THR A 10 12.14 -11.39 12.48
CA THR A 10 11.76 -12.70 11.95
C THR A 10 12.81 -13.72 12.37
N ALA A 11 12.49 -14.52 13.39
CA ALA A 11 13.29 -15.67 13.75
C ALA A 11 13.15 -16.75 12.65
N LEU A 12 14.13 -16.78 11.74
CA LEU A 12 14.40 -17.92 10.87
C LEU A 12 14.80 -19.12 11.73
N LEU A 13 13.95 -20.15 11.79
CA LEU A 13 14.37 -21.49 12.19
C LEU A 13 14.78 -22.29 10.95
N PRO A 14 15.77 -23.18 11.04
CA PRO A 14 16.31 -23.90 9.89
C PRO A 14 15.28 -24.90 9.36
N ALA A 15 15.11 -24.94 8.04
CA ALA A 15 14.37 -25.99 7.37
C ALA A 15 15.08 -27.33 7.59
N ALA A 16 14.51 -28.19 8.43
CA ALA A 16 14.89 -29.59 8.47
C ALA A 16 14.33 -30.27 7.21
N ALA A 17 15.21 -30.59 6.26
CA ALA A 17 14.87 -31.42 5.13
C ALA A 17 14.51 -32.83 5.61
N PHE A 18 13.23 -33.22 5.49
CA PHE A 18 12.81 -34.60 5.58
C PHE A 18 12.41 -35.09 4.19
N ALA A 19 13.01 -36.23 3.80
CA ALA A 19 12.84 -36.85 2.50
C ALA A 19 11.37 -37.18 2.19
N GLN A 20 10.94 -36.91 0.95
CA GLN A 20 9.68 -37.45 0.42
C GLN A 20 9.82 -38.95 0.15
N PRO A 21 8.95 -39.82 0.70
CA PRO A 21 8.73 -41.13 0.12
C PRO A 21 7.97 -40.97 -1.20
N GLY A 22 8.39 -41.73 -2.21
CA GLY A 22 7.86 -41.67 -3.56
C GLY A 22 6.35 -41.91 -3.65
N ALA A 23 5.78 -41.36 -4.72
CA ALA A 23 4.40 -41.56 -5.11
C ALA A 23 4.09 -43.06 -5.21
N SER A 24 3.22 -43.53 -4.33
CA SER A 24 2.53 -44.80 -4.45
C SER A 24 1.05 -44.57 -4.19
N ASP A 25 0.26 -44.78 -5.24
CA ASP A 25 -1.18 -45.03 -5.32
C ASP A 25 -2.06 -44.47 -4.18
N ILE A 26 -2.74 -43.37 -4.50
CA ILE A 26 -3.80 -42.79 -3.68
C ILE A 26 -5.04 -43.69 -3.82
N GLU A 27 -5.15 -44.70 -2.96
CA GLU A 27 -6.47 -45.14 -2.51
C GLU A 27 -7.09 -44.00 -1.70
N ALA A 28 -8.34 -43.63 -2.01
CA ALA A 28 -9.11 -42.64 -1.25
C ALA A 28 -9.32 -43.16 0.18
N THR A 29 -8.34 -42.92 1.06
CA THR A 29 -8.39 -43.33 2.45
C THR A 29 -9.43 -42.46 3.14
N GLN A 30 -10.54 -43.07 3.55
CA GLN A 30 -11.64 -42.38 4.21
C GLN A 30 -11.11 -41.58 5.41
N GLN A 31 -11.42 -40.28 5.44
CA GLN A 31 -10.98 -39.37 6.50
C GLN A 31 -11.44 -39.89 7.87
N ASN A 32 -10.55 -39.86 8.87
CA ASN A 32 -10.96 -40.25 10.21
C ASN A 32 -12.05 -39.26 10.70
N PRO A 33 -13.23 -39.75 11.10
CA PRO A 33 -14.36 -38.89 11.47
C PRO A 33 -14.01 -37.95 12.63
N ARG A 34 -13.09 -38.36 13.50
CA ARG A 34 -12.64 -37.55 14.64
C ARG A 34 -11.90 -36.28 14.22
N LEU A 35 -11.37 -36.22 13.00
CA LEU A 35 -10.73 -35.00 12.48
C LEU A 35 -11.74 -33.86 12.30
N ALA A 36 -12.97 -34.17 11.87
CA ALA A 36 -14.04 -33.18 11.76
C ALA A 36 -14.48 -32.67 13.14
N ASP A 37 -14.61 -33.57 14.11
CA ASP A 37 -14.92 -33.20 15.50
C ASP A 37 -13.84 -32.29 16.08
N ARG A 38 -12.56 -32.61 15.87
CA ARG A 38 -11.43 -31.78 16.34
C ARG A 38 -11.44 -30.40 15.69
N GLY A 39 -11.83 -30.29 14.42
CA GLY A 39 -12.06 -29.00 13.77
C GLY A 39 -13.12 -28.16 14.48
N THR A 40 -14.18 -28.78 15.00
CA THR A 40 -15.23 -28.10 15.78
C THR A 40 -14.74 -27.74 17.19
N GLU A 41 -14.02 -28.64 17.86
CA GLU A 41 -13.54 -28.44 19.23
C GLU A 41 -12.49 -27.33 19.35
N VAL A 42 -11.74 -27.05 18.27
CA VAL A 42 -10.86 -25.87 18.17
C VAL A 42 -11.61 -24.56 18.45
N VAL A 43 -12.90 -24.47 18.12
CA VAL A 43 -13.74 -23.29 18.41
C VAL A 43 -13.85 -23.04 19.92
N ALA A 44 -14.12 -24.10 20.69
CA ALA A 44 -14.23 -24.00 22.15
C ALA A 44 -12.88 -23.63 22.79
N ILE A 45 -11.78 -24.18 22.27
CA ILE A 45 -10.42 -23.80 22.70
C ILE A 45 -10.15 -22.32 22.46
N ILE A 46 -10.45 -21.80 21.26
CA ILE A 46 -10.20 -20.40 20.90
C ILE A 46 -11.02 -19.44 21.76
N ASN A 47 -12.26 -19.81 22.09
CA ASN A 47 -13.14 -19.01 22.95
C ASN A 47 -12.80 -19.14 24.45
N GLY A 48 -11.91 -20.06 24.83
CA GLY A 48 -11.50 -20.29 26.22
C GLY A 48 -12.44 -21.20 27.01
N ASP A 49 -13.37 -21.90 26.35
CA ASP A 49 -14.36 -22.79 26.97
C ASP A 49 -14.00 -24.28 26.85
N GLY A 50 -12.93 -24.61 26.13
CA GLY A 50 -12.51 -25.99 25.86
C GLY A 50 -11.39 -26.51 26.76
N ASP A 51 -11.32 -27.84 26.92
CA ASP A 51 -10.21 -28.50 27.62
C ASP A 51 -9.00 -28.68 26.70
N VAL A 52 -7.94 -27.91 26.98
CA VAL A 52 -6.69 -27.92 26.20
C VAL A 52 -5.94 -29.25 26.33
N GLU A 53 -5.92 -29.87 27.51
CA GLU A 53 -5.16 -31.10 27.75
C GLU A 53 -5.84 -32.33 27.12
N GLU A 54 -7.18 -32.31 27.01
CA GLU A 54 -7.94 -33.34 26.29
C GLU A 54 -7.91 -33.16 24.76
N THR A 55 -7.69 -31.92 24.30
CA THR A 55 -7.74 -31.57 22.87
C THR A 55 -6.41 -31.70 22.16
N PHE A 56 -5.31 -31.30 22.80
CA PHE A 56 -3.97 -31.31 22.19
C PHE A 56 -3.10 -32.45 22.70
N ALA A 57 -2.26 -32.97 21.81
CA ALA A 57 -1.30 -34.02 22.16
C ALA A 57 -0.20 -33.45 23.08
N PRO A 58 0.37 -34.25 24.00
CA PRO A 58 1.47 -33.80 24.85
C PRO A 58 2.67 -33.24 24.06
N THR A 59 2.92 -33.77 22.86
CA THR A 59 3.97 -33.28 21.96
C THR A 59 3.71 -31.87 21.45
N PHE A 60 2.44 -31.51 21.19
CA PHE A 60 2.06 -30.16 20.83
C PHE A 60 2.20 -29.21 22.03
N LEU A 61 1.70 -29.62 23.20
CA LEU A 61 1.73 -28.80 24.41
C LEU A 61 3.14 -28.57 24.96
N ALA A 62 4.09 -29.45 24.64
CA ALA A 62 5.51 -29.24 24.94
C ALA A 62 6.11 -28.09 24.12
N ALA A 63 5.62 -27.88 22.89
CA ALA A 63 6.07 -26.79 22.02
C ALA A 63 5.29 -25.49 22.27
N ILE A 64 3.98 -25.60 22.52
CA ILE A 64 3.07 -24.48 22.73
C ILE A 64 2.26 -24.72 24.03
N PRO A 65 2.70 -24.17 25.17
CA PRO A 65 2.03 -24.36 26.46
C PRO A 65 0.59 -23.83 26.48
N SER A 66 -0.27 -24.41 27.32
CA SER A 66 -1.71 -24.05 27.42
C SER A 66 -1.96 -22.55 27.65
N ALA A 67 -1.08 -21.88 28.40
CA ALA A 67 -1.17 -20.43 28.63
C ALA A 67 -0.97 -19.62 27.33
N GLN A 68 -0.11 -20.08 26.42
CA GLN A 68 0.09 -19.42 25.12
C GLN A 68 -1.10 -19.67 24.19
N ILE A 69 -1.70 -20.86 24.24
CA ILE A 69 -2.93 -21.16 23.49
C ILE A 69 -4.07 -20.24 23.95
N ALA A 70 -4.25 -20.08 25.27
CA ALA A 70 -5.25 -19.19 25.82
C ALA A 70 -5.01 -17.71 25.45
N ALA A 71 -3.75 -17.25 25.51
CA ALA A 71 -3.39 -15.90 25.10
C ALA A 71 -3.66 -15.65 23.60
N LEU A 72 -3.35 -16.63 22.74
CA LEU A 72 -3.66 -16.56 21.31
C LEU A 72 -5.17 -16.54 21.05
N GLY A 73 -5.95 -17.36 21.75
CA GLY A 73 -7.41 -17.34 21.68
C GLY A 73 -8.00 -15.98 22.06
N GLN A 74 -7.51 -15.38 23.15
CA GLN A 74 -7.90 -14.02 23.56
C GLN A 74 -7.51 -12.97 22.52
N GLN A 75 -6.31 -13.05 21.95
CA GLN A 75 -5.88 -12.14 20.89
C GLN A 75 -6.81 -12.23 19.67
N LEU A 76 -7.06 -13.45 19.18
CA LEU A 76 -7.93 -13.69 18.02
C LEU A 76 -9.37 -13.24 18.27
N THR A 77 -9.93 -13.52 19.44
CA THR A 77 -11.30 -13.12 19.78
C THR A 77 -11.45 -11.63 20.01
N SER A 78 -10.43 -10.96 20.55
CA SER A 78 -10.40 -9.49 20.66
C SER A 78 -10.39 -8.81 19.30
N GLN A 79 -9.70 -9.39 18.32
CA GLN A 79 -9.51 -8.83 17.00
C GLN A 79 -10.70 -9.14 16.08
N PHE A 80 -11.18 -10.38 16.09
CA PHE A 80 -12.14 -10.90 15.11
C PHE A 80 -13.53 -11.21 15.69
N GLY A 81 -13.75 -11.00 16.99
CA GLY A 81 -14.94 -11.46 17.72
C GLY A 81 -14.87 -12.94 18.09
N PRO A 82 -15.84 -13.52 18.81
CA PRO A 82 -15.87 -14.95 19.15
C PRO A 82 -15.79 -15.85 17.92
N ALA A 83 -15.16 -17.02 18.08
CA ALA A 83 -15.20 -18.09 17.10
C ALA A 83 -16.59 -18.74 17.10
N LEU A 84 -17.17 -18.92 15.92
CA LEU A 84 -18.55 -19.37 15.70
C LEU A 84 -18.62 -20.80 15.16
N SER A 85 -17.71 -21.17 14.26
CA SER A 85 -17.65 -22.54 13.73
C SER A 85 -16.25 -22.89 13.22
N GLY A 86 -15.93 -24.18 13.23
CA GLY A 86 -14.69 -24.72 12.70
C GLY A 86 -15.00 -25.93 11.82
N LYS A 87 -14.40 -25.99 10.63
CA LYS A 87 -14.61 -27.10 9.68
C LYS A 87 -13.33 -27.48 8.97
N ILE A 88 -13.26 -28.75 8.56
CA ILE A 88 -12.21 -29.25 7.68
C ILE A 88 -12.69 -29.09 6.24
N VAL A 89 -11.98 -28.30 5.44
CA VAL A 89 -12.40 -27.95 4.07
C VAL A 89 -11.69 -28.73 2.99
N GLN A 90 -10.53 -29.31 3.30
CA GLN A 90 -9.79 -30.18 2.40
C GLN A 90 -9.10 -31.28 3.20
N SER A 91 -9.23 -32.53 2.76
CA SER A 91 -8.50 -33.64 3.37
C SER A 91 -7.11 -33.76 2.73
N ALA A 92 -6.10 -33.98 3.56
CA ALA A 92 -4.74 -34.30 3.15
C ALA A 92 -4.32 -35.64 3.78
N GLY A 93 -5.19 -36.65 3.63
CA GLY A 93 -5.06 -37.98 4.21
C GLY A 93 -6.00 -38.23 5.40
N GLN A 94 -5.86 -39.40 6.03
CA GLN A 94 -6.77 -39.87 7.07
C GLN A 94 -6.78 -38.99 8.34
N TYR A 95 -5.64 -38.38 8.68
CA TYR A 95 -5.42 -37.69 9.96
C TYR A 95 -4.98 -36.22 9.82
N ARG A 96 -5.10 -35.64 8.61
CA ARG A 96 -4.67 -34.27 8.32
C ARG A 96 -5.64 -33.58 7.36
N GLY A 97 -5.80 -32.26 7.50
CA GLY A 97 -6.58 -31.46 6.56
C GLY A 97 -6.34 -29.96 6.70
N ALA A 98 -6.92 -29.20 5.77
CA ALA A 98 -7.05 -27.76 5.86
C ALA A 98 -8.25 -27.42 6.76
N ILE A 99 -8.06 -26.51 7.72
CA ILE A 99 -9.08 -26.04 8.64
C ILE A 99 -9.47 -24.60 8.32
N GLU A 100 -10.77 -24.32 8.40
CA GLU A 100 -11.31 -22.97 8.46
C GLU A 100 -12.02 -22.77 9.79
N VAL A 101 -11.68 -21.69 10.49
CA VAL A 101 -12.40 -21.22 11.68
C VAL A 101 -13.07 -19.89 11.36
N ARG A 102 -14.40 -19.89 11.38
CA ARG A 102 -15.22 -18.70 11.22
C ARG A 102 -15.35 -18.00 12.57
N PHE A 103 -14.90 -16.75 12.62
CA PHE A 103 -15.17 -15.78 13.65
C PHE A 103 -16.36 -14.88 13.25
N GLU A 104 -16.75 -13.95 14.11
CA GLU A 104 -17.77 -12.94 13.76
C GLU A 104 -17.35 -12.06 12.58
N LYS A 105 -16.07 -11.65 12.55
CA LYS A 105 -15.55 -10.66 11.59
C LYS A 105 -14.65 -11.25 10.53
N ASN A 106 -14.08 -12.44 10.72
CA ASN A 106 -13.10 -13.06 9.80
C ASN A 106 -13.24 -14.60 9.72
N VAL A 107 -12.73 -15.21 8.65
CA VAL A 107 -12.38 -16.63 8.56
C VAL A 107 -10.86 -16.73 8.74
N ALA A 108 -10.40 -17.49 9.73
CA ALA A 108 -9.01 -17.94 9.78
C ALA A 108 -8.87 -19.25 9.00
N LYS A 109 -7.89 -19.34 8.11
CA LYS A 109 -7.58 -20.53 7.32
C LYS A 109 -6.21 -21.08 7.70
N GLY A 110 -6.07 -22.39 7.69
CA GLY A 110 -4.86 -23.04 8.19
C GLY A 110 -4.81 -24.54 7.98
N SER A 111 -3.92 -25.21 8.71
CA SER A 111 -3.77 -26.67 8.75
C SER A 111 -4.07 -27.24 10.13
N ILE A 112 -4.54 -28.49 10.14
CA ILE A 112 -4.74 -29.30 11.33
C ILE A 112 -4.32 -30.74 11.08
N ALA A 113 -3.67 -31.37 12.06
CA ALA A 113 -3.41 -32.80 12.08
C ALA A 113 -3.72 -33.40 13.46
N ILE A 114 -4.15 -34.66 13.48
CA ILE A 114 -4.50 -35.42 14.68
C ILE A 114 -3.63 -36.68 14.80
N SER A 115 -3.45 -37.17 16.02
CA SER A 115 -2.77 -38.44 16.27
C SER A 115 -3.53 -39.63 15.65
N PRO A 116 -2.84 -40.63 15.07
CA PRO A 116 -3.47 -41.87 14.62
C PRO A 116 -4.02 -42.71 15.78
N ASP A 117 -3.51 -42.51 17.00
CA ASP A 117 -3.95 -43.22 18.19
C ASP A 117 -5.10 -42.48 18.90
N ALA A 118 -6.06 -43.25 19.43
CA ALA A 118 -7.10 -42.70 20.30
C ALA A 118 -6.47 -41.99 21.53
N PRO A 119 -6.99 -40.83 21.97
CA PRO A 119 -8.25 -40.20 21.57
C PRO A 119 -8.12 -39.19 20.40
N HIS A 120 -7.17 -39.39 19.49
CA HIS A 120 -6.92 -38.56 18.30
C HIS A 120 -6.76 -37.08 18.65
N ARG A 121 -5.83 -36.80 19.56
CA ARG A 121 -5.53 -35.41 19.96
C ARG A 121 -4.81 -34.67 18.85
N ILE A 122 -4.98 -33.35 18.81
CA ILE A 122 -4.37 -32.46 17.81
C ILE A 122 -2.84 -32.46 18.00
N THR A 123 -2.12 -32.79 16.94
CA THR A 123 -0.66 -32.78 16.87
C THR A 123 -0.12 -31.60 16.07
N GLU A 124 -0.97 -30.95 15.27
CA GLU A 124 -0.65 -29.74 14.50
C GLU A 124 -1.90 -28.86 14.41
N LEU A 125 -1.75 -27.56 14.63
CA LEU A 125 -2.75 -26.54 14.37
C LEU A 125 -2.03 -25.23 14.09
N GLY A 126 -2.31 -24.61 12.94
CA GLY A 126 -1.74 -23.31 12.59
C GLY A 126 -2.60 -22.57 11.58
N PHE A 127 -2.82 -21.28 11.81
CA PHE A 127 -3.52 -20.39 10.87
C PHE A 127 -2.51 -19.58 10.07
N THR A 128 -2.66 -19.58 8.75
CA THR A 128 -1.74 -18.93 7.81
C THR A 128 -2.40 -17.77 7.05
N ALA A 129 -3.73 -17.66 7.07
CA ALA A 129 -4.46 -16.57 6.44
C ALA A 129 -5.70 -16.17 7.26
N TYR A 130 -6.09 -14.90 7.18
CA TYR A 130 -7.30 -14.36 7.81
C TYR A 130 -8.06 -13.51 6.80
N GLU A 131 -9.31 -13.87 6.52
CA GLU A 131 -10.15 -13.21 5.51
C GLU A 131 -11.38 -12.57 6.17
N PRO A 132 -11.66 -11.27 5.99
CA PRO A 132 -12.86 -10.64 6.53
C PRO A 132 -14.16 -11.31 6.05
N ILE A 133 -15.12 -11.53 6.96
CA ILE A 133 -16.47 -12.02 6.67
C ILE A 133 -17.45 -10.84 6.73
N ASN A 134 -18.41 -10.80 5.80
CA ASN A 134 -19.46 -9.79 5.74
C ASN A 134 -18.92 -8.36 5.62
N ASP A 135 -17.73 -8.17 5.07
CA ASP A 135 -17.32 -6.84 4.66
C ASP A 135 -18.17 -6.38 3.48
N SER A 136 -18.57 -5.12 3.48
CA SER A 136 -19.43 -4.56 2.45
C SER A 136 -19.00 -3.13 2.18
N SER A 137 -19.35 -2.62 1.00
CA SER A 137 -19.07 -1.25 0.64
C SER A 137 -19.64 -0.28 1.70
N GLU A 138 -20.80 -0.58 2.29
CA GLU A 138 -21.41 0.24 3.34
C GLU A 138 -20.57 0.28 4.63
N LYS A 139 -19.99 -0.85 5.06
CA LYS A 139 -19.15 -0.90 6.26
C LYS A 139 -17.84 -0.16 6.07
N ILE A 140 -17.18 -0.39 4.93
CA ILE A 140 -15.94 0.31 4.59
C ILE A 140 -16.19 1.81 4.50
N SER A 141 -17.28 2.25 3.85
CA SER A 141 -17.65 3.66 3.78
C SER A 141 -17.98 4.26 5.15
N ALA A 142 -18.64 3.51 6.04
CA ALA A 142 -18.89 3.96 7.41
C ALA A 142 -17.59 4.17 8.20
N GLU A 143 -16.61 3.27 8.05
CA GLU A 143 -15.30 3.41 8.68
C GLU A 143 -14.49 4.57 8.10
N LEU A 144 -14.46 4.73 6.77
CA LEU A 144 -13.83 5.88 6.12
C LEU A 144 -14.47 7.21 6.54
N SER A 145 -15.79 7.23 6.77
CA SER A 145 -16.53 8.40 7.27
C SER A 145 -16.21 8.73 8.74
N ALA A 146 -15.81 7.73 9.52
CA ALA A 146 -15.49 7.90 10.93
C ALA A 146 -14.04 8.38 11.17
N LEU A 147 -13.18 8.32 10.15
CA LEU A 147 -11.82 8.84 10.24
C LEU A 147 -11.84 10.38 10.39
N PRO A 148 -10.96 10.96 11.22
CA PRO A 148 -10.86 12.41 11.36
C PRO A 148 -10.36 13.07 10.07
N GLY A 149 -10.88 14.24 9.74
CA GLY A 149 -10.51 14.97 8.52
C GLY A 149 -11.40 14.59 7.35
N ARG A 150 -10.83 14.52 6.15
CA ARG A 150 -11.52 14.25 4.88
C ARG A 150 -10.98 12.97 4.27
N THR A 151 -11.88 12.15 3.72
CA THR A 151 -11.53 10.93 2.99
C THR A 151 -12.27 10.88 1.65
N SER A 152 -11.64 10.31 0.65
CA SER A 152 -12.26 9.92 -0.62
C SER A 152 -11.60 8.65 -1.13
N ALA A 153 -12.36 7.80 -1.81
CA ALA A 153 -11.83 6.57 -2.39
C ALA A 153 -12.61 6.15 -3.63
N TYR A 154 -11.89 5.49 -4.54
CA TYR A 154 -12.41 4.95 -5.78
C TYR A 154 -11.79 3.57 -6.04
N PHE A 155 -12.60 2.61 -6.44
CA PHE A 155 -12.14 1.36 -7.04
C PHE A 155 -13.06 0.97 -8.19
N GLY A 156 -12.52 0.87 -9.40
CA GLY A 156 -13.33 0.52 -10.57
C GLY A 156 -12.62 0.68 -11.91
N PRO A 157 -13.36 0.48 -13.01
CA PRO A 157 -12.83 0.59 -14.36
C PRO A 157 -12.30 1.98 -14.64
N LEU A 158 -11.13 2.02 -15.26
CA LEU A 158 -10.39 3.25 -15.49
C LEU A 158 -11.10 4.18 -16.48
N ASP A 159 -11.70 3.61 -17.53
CA ASP A 159 -12.43 4.30 -18.58
C ASP A 159 -13.87 4.70 -18.19
N GLY A 160 -14.33 4.29 -17.01
CA GLY A 160 -15.72 4.52 -16.57
C GLY A 160 -16.77 3.79 -17.39
N SER A 161 -16.38 2.71 -18.10
CA SER A 161 -17.30 1.88 -18.90
C SER A 161 -18.39 1.19 -18.08
N SER A 162 -18.14 0.96 -16.78
CA SER A 162 -19.15 0.48 -15.83
C SER A 162 -19.09 1.21 -14.49
N ALA A 163 -20.08 0.93 -13.64
CA ALA A 163 -20.09 1.43 -12.27
C ALA A 163 -18.83 0.95 -11.51
N PRO A 164 -18.28 1.78 -10.60
CA PRO A 164 -17.16 1.37 -9.76
C PRO A 164 -17.58 0.26 -8.78
N LEU A 165 -16.62 -0.61 -8.45
CA LEU A 165 -16.76 -1.62 -7.41
C LEU A 165 -16.87 -0.99 -6.02
N PHE A 166 -16.22 0.16 -5.82
CA PHE A 166 -16.28 0.93 -4.59
C PHE A 166 -16.13 2.42 -4.86
N GLN A 167 -16.91 3.23 -4.16
CA GLN A 167 -16.78 4.68 -4.19
C GLN A 167 -17.17 5.25 -2.82
N HIS A 168 -16.37 6.18 -2.31
CA HIS A 168 -16.62 6.88 -1.06
C HIS A 168 -16.19 8.34 -1.16
N GLY A 169 -16.97 9.24 -0.58
CA GLY A 169 -16.71 10.68 -0.61
C GLY A 169 -16.95 11.34 -1.98
N ASP A 170 -16.68 12.64 -2.04
CA ASP A 170 -16.74 13.42 -3.27
C ASP A 170 -15.54 13.08 -4.16
N GLN A 171 -15.82 12.64 -5.40
CA GLN A 171 -14.79 12.22 -6.36
C GLN A 171 -14.10 13.40 -7.06
N GLN A 172 -14.74 14.58 -7.03
CA GLN A 172 -14.24 15.81 -7.62
C GLN A 172 -13.54 16.71 -6.60
N ALA A 173 -13.69 16.40 -5.31
CA ALA A 173 -13.01 17.13 -4.26
C ALA A 173 -11.49 16.97 -4.38
N GLN A 174 -10.79 18.09 -4.32
CA GLN A 174 -9.33 18.14 -4.37
C GLN A 174 -8.74 17.73 -3.00
N PHE A 175 -7.77 16.83 -3.04
CA PHE A 175 -6.99 16.37 -1.88
C PHE A 175 -5.51 16.63 -2.14
N ALA A 176 -4.76 16.99 -1.11
CA ALA A 176 -3.31 16.88 -1.24
C ALA A 176 -2.94 15.41 -1.39
N ILE A 177 -2.05 15.11 -2.33
CA ILE A 177 -1.69 13.73 -2.68
C ILE A 177 -0.25 13.36 -2.30
N GLY A 178 0.50 14.29 -1.71
CA GLY A 178 1.92 14.08 -1.39
C GLY A 178 2.67 13.53 -2.59
N SER A 179 3.61 12.60 -2.37
CA SER A 179 4.44 11.99 -3.43
C SER A 179 3.72 11.22 -4.55
N THR A 180 2.38 11.08 -4.54
CA THR A 180 1.67 10.51 -5.70
C THR A 180 1.76 11.43 -6.93
N PHE A 181 2.01 12.73 -6.73
CA PHE A 181 2.24 13.68 -7.83
C PHE A 181 3.36 13.27 -8.80
N LYS A 182 4.30 12.43 -8.33
CA LYS A 182 5.41 11.88 -9.13
C LYS A 182 4.93 11.07 -10.34
N LEU A 183 3.68 10.64 -10.35
CA LEU A 183 3.04 10.04 -11.52
C LEU A 183 2.85 11.04 -12.67
N TYR A 184 2.62 12.33 -12.40
CA TYR A 184 2.62 13.36 -13.44
C TYR A 184 4.01 13.53 -14.05
N VAL A 185 5.07 13.47 -13.22
CA VAL A 185 6.46 13.51 -13.69
C VAL A 185 6.78 12.28 -14.54
N LEU A 186 6.31 11.09 -14.12
CA LEU A 186 6.47 9.84 -14.88
C LEU A 186 5.74 9.90 -16.22
N ALA A 187 4.50 10.40 -16.26
CA ALA A 187 3.73 10.57 -17.48
C ALA A 187 4.41 11.54 -18.46
N ALA A 188 4.91 12.67 -17.95
CA ALA A 188 5.62 13.66 -18.77
C ALA A 188 6.93 13.10 -19.35
N LEU A 189 7.65 12.29 -18.57
CA LEU A 189 8.84 11.59 -19.01
C LEU A 189 8.50 10.56 -20.10
N ALA A 190 7.51 9.71 -19.87
CA ALA A 190 7.07 8.67 -20.80
C ALA A 190 6.66 9.29 -22.14
N ARG A 191 5.82 10.34 -22.12
CA ARG A 191 5.45 11.09 -23.32
C ARG A 191 6.68 11.68 -24.03
N GLY A 192 7.63 12.22 -23.28
CA GLY A 192 8.88 12.73 -23.85
C GLY A 192 9.71 11.66 -24.56
N VAL A 193 9.68 10.42 -24.07
CA VAL A 193 10.34 9.27 -24.73
C VAL A 193 9.55 8.84 -25.97
N ASP A 194 8.23 8.69 -25.87
CA ASP A 194 7.35 8.31 -26.99
C ASP A 194 7.46 9.31 -28.16
N GLU A 195 7.60 10.60 -27.86
CA GLU A 195 7.80 11.65 -28.85
C GLU A 195 9.26 11.75 -29.37
N GLY A 196 10.17 10.92 -28.88
CA GLY A 196 11.58 10.90 -29.26
C GLY A 196 12.39 12.12 -28.80
N ARG A 197 11.87 12.89 -27.83
CA ARG A 197 12.56 14.05 -27.23
C ARG A 197 13.54 13.66 -26.13
N LEU A 198 13.24 12.56 -25.44
CA LEU A 198 14.04 11.98 -24.35
C LEU A 198 14.29 10.50 -24.65
N SER A 199 15.20 9.88 -23.90
CA SER A 199 15.42 8.43 -23.93
C SER A 199 15.62 7.90 -22.52
N TRP A 200 15.11 6.70 -22.21
CA TRP A 200 15.30 6.07 -20.91
C TRP A 200 16.77 5.85 -20.51
N ASP A 201 17.65 5.63 -21.49
CA ASP A 201 19.10 5.47 -21.31
C ASP A 201 19.88 6.80 -21.28
N GLN A 202 19.20 7.93 -21.53
CA GLN A 202 19.81 9.25 -21.46
C GLN A 202 20.37 9.47 -20.06
N THR A 203 21.66 9.81 -19.99
CA THR A 203 22.37 10.04 -18.73
C THR A 203 22.39 11.53 -18.41
N ILE A 204 22.04 11.86 -17.17
CA ILE A 204 22.10 13.20 -16.58
C ILE A 204 22.98 13.19 -15.34
N ALA A 205 23.52 14.35 -14.96
CA ALA A 205 24.35 14.50 -13.77
C ALA A 205 23.49 14.89 -12.56
N LEU A 206 23.76 14.27 -11.41
CA LEU A 206 23.15 14.67 -10.15
C LEU A 206 23.77 15.99 -9.65
N GLU A 207 23.15 17.12 -9.98
CA GLU A 207 23.68 18.46 -9.63
C GLU A 207 23.03 19.09 -8.40
N ALA A 208 21.78 18.71 -8.10
CA ALA A 208 21.03 19.23 -6.96
C ALA A 208 20.39 18.08 -6.17
N LYS A 209 20.26 18.28 -4.85
CA LYS A 209 19.73 17.30 -3.91
C LYS A 209 18.53 17.87 -3.17
N SER A 210 17.55 17.00 -2.93
CA SER A 210 16.39 17.28 -2.08
C SER A 210 16.51 16.55 -0.74
N LEU A 211 15.49 16.68 0.10
CA LEU A 211 15.44 16.05 1.42
C LEU A 211 15.26 14.53 1.33
N PRO A 212 15.55 13.79 2.42
CA PRO A 212 15.32 12.36 2.51
C PRO A 212 13.90 11.95 2.10
N GLY A 213 13.82 10.73 1.56
CA GLY A 213 12.66 10.13 0.91
C GLY A 213 13.10 8.96 0.05
N GLY A 214 14.33 9.01 -0.47
CA GLY A 214 15.04 7.89 -1.10
C GLY A 214 16.51 7.84 -0.67
N ILE A 215 17.40 7.61 -1.63
CA ILE A 215 18.83 7.38 -1.41
C ILE A 215 19.75 8.34 -2.18
N MET A 216 19.29 8.98 -3.25
CA MET A 216 20.14 9.78 -4.15
C MET A 216 20.69 11.05 -3.48
N GLN A 217 20.06 11.55 -2.42
CA GLN A 217 20.62 12.66 -1.63
C GLN A 217 22.00 12.34 -1.02
N ASN A 218 22.32 11.04 -0.86
CA ASN A 218 23.59 10.58 -0.31
C ASN A 218 24.64 10.27 -1.40
N TRP A 219 24.28 10.36 -2.68
CA TRP A 219 25.20 10.05 -3.77
C TRP A 219 26.19 11.20 -3.98
N PRO A 220 27.38 10.96 -4.59
CA PRO A 220 28.31 12.02 -4.93
C PRO A 220 27.71 13.04 -5.90
N ASP A 221 28.09 14.30 -5.76
CA ASP A 221 27.71 15.34 -6.73
C ASP A 221 28.29 15.01 -8.11
N GLY A 222 27.50 15.25 -9.15
CA GLY A 222 27.87 14.93 -10.54
C GLY A 222 27.80 13.44 -10.88
N ALA A 223 27.27 12.58 -10.00
CA ALA A 223 27.08 11.16 -10.31
C ALA A 223 26.22 11.00 -11.59
N PRO A 224 26.64 10.16 -12.56
CA PRO A 224 25.85 9.91 -13.76
C PRO A 224 24.66 8.99 -13.43
N VAL A 225 23.46 9.41 -13.83
CA VAL A 225 22.21 8.66 -13.61
C VAL A 225 21.41 8.65 -14.89
N THR A 226 20.90 7.48 -15.30
CA THR A 226 19.98 7.41 -16.44
C THR A 226 18.59 7.89 -16.05
N LEU A 227 17.81 8.43 -17.01
CA LEU A 227 16.41 8.80 -16.77
C LEU A 227 15.60 7.61 -16.24
N HIS A 228 15.85 6.40 -16.74
CA HIS A 228 15.27 5.16 -16.22
C HIS A 228 15.60 4.93 -14.74
N THR A 229 16.86 5.08 -14.34
CA THR A 229 17.29 4.87 -12.94
C THR A 229 16.63 5.89 -12.02
N ALA A 230 16.64 7.16 -12.43
CA ALA A 230 15.99 8.22 -11.66
C ALA A 230 14.48 7.98 -11.54
N ALA A 231 13.80 7.59 -12.62
CA ALA A 231 12.37 7.31 -12.61
C ALA A 231 12.02 6.09 -11.75
N THR A 232 12.85 5.05 -11.81
CA THR A 232 12.71 3.86 -10.96
C THR A 232 12.79 4.21 -9.48
N LEU A 233 13.78 5.02 -9.07
CA LEU A 233 13.93 5.45 -7.67
C LEU A 233 12.84 6.45 -7.25
N MET A 234 12.44 7.36 -8.14
CA MET A 234 11.34 8.31 -7.93
C MET A 234 10.04 7.57 -7.59
N ILE A 235 9.75 6.46 -8.26
CA ILE A 235 8.49 5.73 -8.09
C ILE A 235 8.57 4.69 -6.98
N SER A 236 9.55 3.78 -7.04
CA SER A 236 9.59 2.58 -6.17
C SER A 236 9.90 2.87 -4.72
N ILE A 237 10.75 3.88 -4.46
CA ILE A 237 11.12 4.31 -3.10
C ILE A 237 10.74 5.76 -2.81
N SER A 238 10.08 6.45 -3.75
CA SER A 238 9.68 7.85 -3.56
C SER A 238 10.87 8.81 -3.43
N ASP A 239 11.98 8.57 -4.13
CA ASP A 239 13.19 9.39 -4.01
C ASP A 239 12.96 10.85 -4.46
N ASN A 240 13.01 11.78 -3.51
CA ASN A 240 12.79 13.22 -3.76
C ASN A 240 13.92 13.86 -4.57
N THR A 241 15.16 13.40 -4.41
CA THR A 241 16.30 13.90 -5.19
C THR A 241 16.18 13.42 -6.65
N ALA A 242 15.81 12.16 -6.86
CA ALA A 242 15.51 11.66 -8.21
C ALA A 242 14.35 12.41 -8.86
N THR A 243 13.32 12.74 -8.07
CA THR A 243 12.14 13.49 -8.52
C THR A 243 12.53 14.88 -9.02
N ASP A 244 13.24 15.65 -8.20
CA ASP A 244 13.62 17.02 -8.54
C ASP A 244 14.58 17.05 -9.73
N LEU A 245 15.51 16.08 -9.79
CA LEU A 245 16.41 15.88 -10.93
C LEU A 245 15.65 15.61 -12.23
N LEU A 246 14.60 14.79 -12.20
CA LEU A 246 13.75 14.52 -13.37
C LEU A 246 12.95 15.75 -13.79
N ILE A 247 12.39 16.50 -12.84
CA ILE A 247 11.68 17.76 -13.14
C ILE A 247 12.63 18.75 -13.84
N ASP A 248 13.89 18.82 -13.42
CA ASP A 248 14.90 19.65 -14.08
C ASP A 248 15.26 19.17 -15.48
N ALA A 249 15.40 17.87 -15.68
CA ALA A 249 15.73 17.29 -16.98
C ALA A 249 14.58 17.40 -18.00
N ILE A 250 13.33 17.23 -17.54
CA ILE A 250 12.12 17.30 -18.39
C ILE A 250 11.70 18.76 -18.63
N GLY A 251 11.89 19.61 -17.62
CA GLY A 251 11.41 20.99 -17.57
C GLY A 251 10.08 21.12 -16.83
N ARG A 252 10.01 22.03 -15.85
CA ARG A 252 8.81 22.28 -15.02
C ARG A 252 7.56 22.52 -15.87
N ASP A 253 7.68 23.37 -16.89
CA ASP A 253 6.55 23.74 -17.75
C ASP A 253 6.04 22.56 -18.57
N VAL A 254 6.90 21.60 -18.91
CA VAL A 254 6.52 20.37 -19.60
C VAL A 254 5.72 19.46 -18.67
N VAL A 255 6.13 19.33 -17.40
CA VAL A 255 5.36 18.58 -16.40
C VAL A 255 4.03 19.25 -16.08
N ALA A 256 4.01 20.60 -16.02
CA ALA A 256 2.78 21.37 -15.85
C ALA A 256 1.82 21.16 -17.03
N ALA A 257 2.34 21.17 -18.26
CA ALA A 257 1.55 20.89 -19.46
C ALA A 257 1.01 19.44 -19.45
N GLU A 258 1.78 18.47 -18.96
CA GLU A 258 1.30 17.09 -18.79
C GLU A 258 0.13 17.02 -17.82
N LEU A 259 0.23 17.69 -16.66
CA LEU A 259 -0.86 17.75 -15.67
C LEU A 259 -2.14 18.33 -16.29
N GLN A 260 -2.03 19.37 -17.10
CA GLN A 260 -3.19 19.92 -17.81
C GLN A 260 -3.72 18.95 -18.88
N ALA A 261 -2.81 18.35 -19.67
CA ALA A 261 -3.16 17.44 -20.76
C ALA A 261 -3.76 16.12 -20.27
N SER A 262 -3.48 15.70 -19.04
CA SER A 262 -4.11 14.53 -18.43
C SER A 262 -5.59 14.76 -18.08
N GLY A 263 -6.12 15.97 -18.26
CA GLY A 263 -7.50 16.32 -17.96
C GLY A 263 -7.75 16.76 -16.52
N HIS A 264 -6.72 17.21 -15.81
CA HIS A 264 -6.84 17.69 -14.44
C HIS A 264 -7.89 18.81 -14.33
N SER A 265 -8.84 18.64 -13.42
CA SER A 265 -10.04 19.46 -13.26
C SER A 265 -9.78 20.85 -12.69
N ASP A 266 -8.77 20.99 -11.81
CA ASP A 266 -8.35 22.30 -11.28
C ASP A 266 -6.81 22.48 -11.25
N PRO A 267 -6.17 22.71 -12.41
CA PRO A 267 -4.72 22.85 -12.49
C PRO A 267 -4.16 24.03 -11.67
N ASN A 268 -4.97 25.07 -11.42
CA ASN A 268 -4.53 26.27 -10.71
C ASN A 268 -4.19 26.00 -9.24
N LEU A 269 -4.68 24.89 -8.67
CA LEU A 269 -4.30 24.47 -7.32
C LEU A 269 -2.95 23.76 -7.28
N ALA A 270 -2.52 23.15 -8.39
CA ALA A 270 -1.29 22.37 -8.50
C ALA A 270 -0.16 23.12 -9.24
N LEU A 271 -0.45 24.29 -9.80
CA LEU A 271 0.49 25.11 -10.58
C LEU A 271 0.84 26.42 -9.85
N PRO A 272 2.09 26.92 -9.96
CA PRO A 272 3.24 26.33 -10.64
C PRO A 272 3.65 24.97 -10.07
N PHE A 273 4.05 24.02 -10.94
CA PHE A 273 4.34 22.66 -10.52
C PHE A 273 5.55 22.64 -9.59
N LEU A 274 5.33 22.32 -8.30
CA LEU A 274 6.36 22.39 -7.27
C LEU A 274 7.37 21.24 -7.41
N LYS A 275 8.66 21.55 -7.16
CA LYS A 275 9.65 20.54 -6.77
C LYS A 275 9.46 20.14 -5.31
N THR A 276 10.00 18.99 -4.92
CA THR A 276 9.93 18.52 -3.54
C THR A 276 10.66 19.45 -2.57
N LEU A 277 11.88 19.90 -2.91
CA LEU A 277 12.63 20.83 -2.06
C LEU A 277 11.92 22.17 -1.87
N GLU A 278 11.25 22.66 -2.91
CA GLU A 278 10.48 23.91 -2.87
C GLU A 278 9.26 23.79 -1.94
N MET A 279 8.51 22.68 -2.04
CA MET A 279 7.40 22.38 -1.14
C MET A 279 7.89 22.38 0.32
N PHE A 280 8.98 21.65 0.62
CA PHE A 280 9.52 21.59 1.98
C PHE A 280 9.97 22.96 2.48
N ALA A 281 10.65 23.75 1.65
CA ALA A 281 11.12 25.07 2.01
C ALA A 281 9.93 26.00 2.31
N LEU A 282 8.93 26.06 1.42
CA LEU A 282 7.72 26.88 1.59
C LEU A 282 6.98 26.57 2.90
N LYS A 283 6.89 25.30 3.29
CA LYS A 283 6.21 24.89 4.52
C LYS A 283 6.96 25.19 5.82
N THR A 284 8.26 25.44 5.77
CA THR A 284 9.09 25.43 6.99
C THR A 284 9.86 26.73 7.25
N ILE A 285 10.66 27.17 6.29
CA ILE A 285 11.55 28.33 6.42
C ILE A 285 11.15 29.45 5.46
N GLY A 286 10.40 29.11 4.42
CA GLY A 286 9.99 30.01 3.35
C GLY A 286 8.62 30.64 3.59
N PRO A 287 8.17 31.49 2.63
CA PRO A 287 6.97 32.29 2.79
C PRO A 287 5.69 31.54 2.38
N GLY A 288 5.48 30.29 2.82
CA GLY A 288 4.38 29.43 2.35
C GLY A 288 2.98 30.05 2.44
N ALA A 289 2.67 30.76 3.52
CA ALA A 289 1.37 31.43 3.67
C ALA A 289 1.19 32.63 2.71
N ALA A 290 2.28 33.27 2.29
CA ALA A 290 2.23 34.32 1.27
C ALA A 290 2.18 33.71 -0.13
N TYR A 291 2.93 32.64 -0.38
CA TYR A 291 2.88 31.85 -1.61
C TYR A 291 1.47 31.35 -1.92
N ALA A 292 0.78 30.80 -0.92
CA ALA A 292 -0.60 30.31 -1.07
C ALA A 292 -1.63 31.41 -1.45
N LYS A 293 -1.32 32.68 -1.21
CA LYS A 293 -2.20 33.83 -1.54
C LYS A 293 -1.77 34.57 -2.80
N ALA A 294 -0.59 34.24 -3.32
CA ALA A 294 -0.03 34.88 -4.49
C ALA A 294 -0.72 34.38 -5.76
N ASN A 295 -0.73 35.23 -6.79
CA ASN A 295 -1.08 34.76 -8.14
C ASN A 295 0.10 33.97 -8.74
N GLU A 296 -0.15 33.27 -9.83
CA GLU A 296 0.83 32.40 -10.50
C GLU A 296 2.16 33.11 -10.81
N ALA A 297 2.11 34.34 -11.33
CA ALA A 297 3.31 35.11 -11.66
C ALA A 297 4.18 35.41 -10.42
N LEU A 298 3.54 35.76 -9.29
CA LEU A 298 4.25 36.01 -8.03
C LEU A 298 4.71 34.69 -7.39
N GLN A 299 3.95 33.61 -7.50
CA GLN A 299 4.39 32.28 -7.08
C GLN A 299 5.65 31.86 -7.85
N ALA A 300 5.67 31.99 -9.17
CA ALA A 300 6.84 31.70 -9.99
C ALA A 300 8.06 32.55 -9.61
N ALA A 301 7.86 33.83 -9.30
CA ALA A 301 8.92 34.71 -8.80
C ALA A 301 9.46 34.26 -7.43
N MET A 302 8.58 33.86 -6.50
CA MET A 302 8.98 33.33 -5.19
C MET A 302 9.76 32.01 -5.32
N LEU A 303 9.37 31.13 -6.23
CA LEU A 303 10.11 29.87 -6.49
C LEU A 303 11.48 30.14 -7.10
N SER A 304 11.56 31.12 -8.02
CA SER A 304 12.84 31.55 -8.60
C SER A 304 13.78 32.13 -7.53
N GLU A 305 13.24 32.91 -6.59
CA GLU A 305 13.99 33.43 -5.45
C GLU A 305 14.44 32.31 -4.51
N LEU A 306 13.58 31.32 -4.23
CA LEU A 306 13.95 30.15 -3.43
C LEU A 306 15.09 29.35 -4.08
N ALA A 307 15.03 29.15 -5.40
CA ALA A 307 16.06 28.42 -6.15
C ALA A 307 17.40 29.18 -6.23
N ALA A 308 17.38 30.51 -6.20
CA ALA A 308 18.59 31.34 -6.20
C ALA A 308 19.30 31.37 -4.83
N ASN A 309 18.61 31.01 -3.75
CA ASN A 309 19.13 31.05 -2.40
C ASN A 309 19.68 29.68 -1.96
N THR A 310 20.76 29.69 -1.18
CA THR A 310 21.20 28.48 -0.48
C THR A 310 20.21 28.15 0.63
N LEU A 311 19.50 27.03 0.48
CA LEU A 311 18.55 26.55 1.47
C LEU A 311 19.26 25.74 2.55
N ASP A 312 18.95 26.01 3.82
CA ASP A 312 19.39 25.19 4.94
C ASP A 312 18.53 23.93 5.02
N THR A 313 18.94 22.88 4.30
CA THR A 313 18.23 21.60 4.21
C THR A 313 18.11 20.90 5.56
N GLN A 314 19.05 21.13 6.48
CA GLN A 314 19.00 20.56 7.82
C GLN A 314 17.89 21.22 8.65
N ALA A 315 17.82 22.56 8.63
CA ALA A 315 16.75 23.28 9.32
C ALA A 315 15.36 22.98 8.73
N ILE A 316 15.26 22.80 7.41
CA ILE A 316 14.02 22.37 6.75
C ILE A 316 13.61 20.98 7.26
N LEU A 317 14.53 20.01 7.24
CA LEU A 317 14.25 18.64 7.68
C LEU A 317 13.80 18.58 9.15
N GLU A 318 14.48 19.31 10.03
CA GLU A 318 14.13 19.37 11.46
C GLU A 318 12.72 19.90 11.68
N LYS A 319 12.35 20.99 10.98
CA LYS A 319 11.01 21.57 11.09
C LYS A 319 9.93 20.69 10.48
N PHE A 320 10.19 20.11 9.32
CA PHE A 320 9.23 19.26 8.61
C PHE A 320 8.97 17.95 9.35
N SER A 321 9.98 17.42 10.05
CA SER A 321 9.88 16.17 10.83
C SER A 321 9.12 16.32 12.16
N ALA A 322 8.54 17.49 12.47
CA ALA A 322 7.88 17.76 13.74
C ALA A 322 6.51 17.05 13.96
N GLU A 323 6.18 16.03 13.14
CA GLU A 323 4.93 15.25 13.15
C GLU A 323 3.64 16.11 13.21
N LYS A 324 3.66 17.31 12.61
CA LYS A 324 2.49 18.20 12.58
C LYS A 324 2.14 18.54 11.13
N PRO A 325 0.85 18.48 10.75
CA PRO A 325 0.42 18.99 9.46
C PRO A 325 0.73 20.47 9.32
N VAL A 326 1.29 20.88 8.17
CA VAL A 326 1.63 22.27 7.88
C VAL A 326 1.21 22.60 6.46
N LEU A 327 0.29 23.58 6.33
CA LEU A 327 -0.16 24.11 5.03
C LEU A 327 -0.69 23.07 4.03
N ILE A 328 -1.16 21.92 4.51
CA ILE A 328 -1.58 20.78 3.66
C ILE A 328 -2.72 21.12 2.69
N ASP A 329 -3.53 22.12 3.03
CA ASP A 329 -4.68 22.57 2.22
C ASP A 329 -4.29 23.69 1.22
N THR A 330 -3.04 24.15 1.23
CA THR A 330 -2.63 25.38 0.52
C THR A 330 -1.30 25.31 -0.22
N VAL A 331 -0.36 24.47 0.22
CA VAL A 331 0.96 24.31 -0.40
C VAL A 331 1.20 22.81 -0.52
N GLU A 332 0.73 22.20 -1.59
CA GLU A 332 0.84 20.76 -1.84
C GLU A 332 0.64 20.51 -3.33
N TRP A 333 0.73 19.25 -3.75
CA TRP A 333 0.16 18.85 -5.03
C TRP A 333 -1.25 18.35 -4.78
N PHE A 334 -2.22 18.88 -5.51
CA PHE A 334 -3.62 18.53 -5.34
C PHE A 334 -4.11 17.71 -6.53
N ALA A 335 -4.96 16.72 -6.25
CA ALA A 335 -5.71 16.00 -7.26
C ALA A 335 -6.98 15.41 -6.63
N SER A 336 -8.05 15.33 -7.39
CA SER A 336 -9.26 14.58 -7.05
C SER A 336 -9.12 13.09 -7.41
N MET A 337 -10.14 12.27 -7.12
CA MET A 337 -10.17 10.88 -7.58
C MET A 337 -10.30 10.82 -9.10
N ASP A 338 -11.12 11.71 -9.68
CA ASP A 338 -11.27 11.80 -11.13
C ASP A 338 -9.97 12.23 -11.82
N ASP A 339 -9.21 13.17 -11.23
CA ASP A 339 -7.92 13.60 -11.80
C ASP A 339 -6.89 12.45 -11.79
N GLN A 340 -6.81 11.70 -10.67
CA GLN A 340 -5.94 10.53 -10.56
C GLN A 340 -6.34 9.45 -11.57
N ARG A 341 -7.64 9.21 -11.78
CA ARG A 341 -8.14 8.28 -12.78
C ARG A 341 -7.75 8.72 -14.20
N ALA A 342 -7.88 10.00 -14.50
CA ALA A 342 -7.50 10.55 -15.79
C ALA A 342 -5.99 10.43 -16.06
N LEU A 343 -5.15 10.69 -15.04
CA LEU A 343 -3.71 10.43 -15.13
C LEU A 343 -3.39 8.95 -15.35
N MET A 344 -4.09 8.05 -14.66
CA MET A 344 -3.90 6.61 -14.85
C MET A 344 -4.29 6.15 -16.26
N LEU A 345 -5.31 6.76 -16.89
CA LEU A 345 -5.63 6.51 -18.30
C LEU A 345 -4.44 6.83 -19.21
N VAL A 346 -3.77 7.97 -18.96
CA VAL A 346 -2.57 8.36 -19.71
C VAL A 346 -1.46 7.32 -19.58
N LEU A 347 -1.18 6.86 -18.35
CA LEU A 347 -0.12 5.87 -18.08
C LEU A 347 -0.46 4.47 -18.63
N ALA A 348 -1.74 4.08 -18.58
CA ALA A 348 -2.21 2.81 -19.14
C ALA A 348 -2.12 2.80 -20.68
N ALA A 349 -2.29 3.95 -21.33
CA ALA A 349 -2.32 4.09 -22.78
C ALA A 349 -0.93 4.30 -23.44
N GLN A 350 0.16 4.36 -22.67
CA GLN A 350 1.52 4.51 -23.24
C GLN A 350 1.89 3.29 -24.10
N ASP A 351 2.49 3.54 -25.27
CA ASP A 351 2.94 2.49 -26.18
C ASP A 351 4.13 1.72 -25.58
N ASP A 352 5.10 2.45 -25.02
CA ASP A 352 6.21 1.91 -24.23
C ASP A 352 5.72 1.49 -22.83
N ASP A 353 5.96 0.23 -22.46
CA ASP A 353 5.57 -0.31 -21.16
C ASP A 353 6.55 0.02 -20.03
N THR A 354 7.67 0.68 -20.31
CA THR A 354 8.72 1.01 -19.33
C THR A 354 8.17 1.79 -18.14
N ALA A 355 7.28 2.77 -18.35
CA ALA A 355 6.66 3.52 -17.26
C ALA A 355 5.80 2.61 -16.36
N ARG A 356 5.05 1.67 -16.96
CA ARG A 356 4.28 0.67 -16.21
C ARG A 356 5.20 -0.30 -15.47
N ALA A 357 6.27 -0.77 -16.10
CA ALA A 357 7.27 -1.62 -15.45
C ALA A 357 7.89 -0.94 -14.22
N ILE A 358 8.19 0.36 -14.31
CA ILE A 358 8.69 1.17 -13.19
C ILE A 358 7.68 1.22 -12.03
N MET A 359 6.39 1.40 -12.30
CA MET A 359 5.34 1.39 -11.27
C MET A 359 5.17 0.01 -10.61
N ALA A 360 5.47 -1.07 -11.33
CA ALA A 360 5.35 -2.44 -10.84
C ALA A 360 6.54 -2.89 -9.94
N VAL A 361 7.63 -2.11 -9.85
CA VAL A 361 8.81 -2.45 -9.03
C VAL A 361 8.45 -2.59 -7.54
N ASN A 362 7.54 -1.76 -7.05
CA ASN A 362 7.03 -1.84 -5.68
C ASN A 362 5.52 -1.63 -5.69
N THR A 363 4.75 -2.71 -5.66
CA THR A 363 3.29 -2.68 -5.73
C THR A 363 2.63 -2.34 -4.39
N ALA A 364 3.36 -2.42 -3.27
CA ALA A 364 2.83 -2.33 -1.91
C ALA A 364 1.66 -3.28 -1.60
N LEU A 365 1.49 -4.35 -2.40
CA LEU A 365 0.52 -5.42 -2.22
C LEU A 365 1.22 -6.73 -1.90
N THR A 366 0.56 -7.61 -1.16
CA THR A 366 1.01 -8.98 -0.89
C THR A 366 0.83 -9.88 -2.11
N GLU A 367 1.51 -11.02 -2.15
CA GLU A 367 1.33 -12.03 -3.22
C GLU A 367 -0.13 -12.47 -3.37
N ALA A 368 -0.87 -12.56 -2.25
CA ALA A 368 -2.28 -12.93 -2.26
C ALA A 368 -3.18 -11.84 -2.85
N GLU A 369 -2.88 -10.57 -2.60
CA GLU A 369 -3.62 -9.43 -3.17
C GLU A 369 -3.32 -9.23 -4.66
N LEU A 370 -2.13 -9.63 -5.10
CA LEU A 370 -1.73 -9.62 -6.51
C LEU A 370 -2.35 -10.80 -7.29
N ALA A 371 -2.77 -11.87 -6.61
CA ALA A 371 -3.38 -13.02 -7.25
C ALA A 371 -4.69 -12.62 -7.96
N GLY A 372 -4.73 -12.79 -9.28
CA GLY A 372 -5.87 -12.41 -10.14
C GLY A 372 -5.70 -11.09 -10.89
N TRP A 373 -4.57 -10.40 -10.73
CA TRP A 373 -4.20 -9.25 -11.54
C TRP A 373 -3.06 -9.61 -12.49
N LYS A 374 -3.28 -9.36 -13.78
CA LYS A 374 -2.24 -9.48 -14.82
C LYS A 374 -1.13 -8.44 -14.63
N TYR A 375 -1.49 -7.27 -14.11
CA TYR A 375 -0.56 -6.20 -13.80
C TYR A 375 -1.01 -5.41 -12.56
N ALA A 376 -0.04 -4.96 -11.76
CA ALA A 376 -0.25 -3.99 -10.71
C ALA A 376 0.92 -3.00 -10.65
N GLY A 377 0.63 -1.70 -10.69
CA GLY A 377 1.58 -0.63 -10.46
C GLY A 377 1.08 0.29 -9.35
N PHE A 378 1.98 0.84 -8.55
CA PHE A 378 1.61 1.60 -7.34
C PHE A 378 2.40 2.90 -7.22
N LYS A 379 1.72 3.92 -6.68
CA LYS A 379 2.39 5.04 -6.03
C LYS A 379 1.56 5.52 -4.84
N GLY A 380 2.24 5.69 -3.71
CA GLY A 380 1.71 6.39 -2.56
C GLY A 380 2.38 7.74 -2.34
N GLY A 381 1.69 8.61 -1.59
CA GLY A 381 2.18 9.90 -1.15
C GLY A 381 1.75 10.17 0.29
N SER A 382 2.68 10.71 1.08
CA SER A 382 2.42 10.96 2.50
C SER A 382 3.24 12.13 3.03
N GLU A 383 2.63 12.87 3.94
CA GLU A 383 3.27 13.76 4.89
C GLU A 383 2.41 13.84 6.17
N PRO A 384 2.83 14.50 7.26
CA PRO A 384 1.96 14.66 8.42
C PRO A 384 0.60 15.26 8.03
N GLY A 385 -0.47 14.48 8.19
CA GLY A 385 -1.84 14.89 7.86
C GLY A 385 -2.27 14.63 6.42
N VAL A 386 -1.42 14.03 5.58
CA VAL A 386 -1.75 13.68 4.19
C VAL A 386 -1.36 12.24 3.93
N LEU A 387 -2.28 11.47 3.37
CA LEU A 387 -1.99 10.14 2.87
C LEU A 387 -2.83 9.87 1.63
N ASN A 388 -2.15 9.51 0.54
CA ASN A 388 -2.77 9.06 -0.68
C ASN A 388 -2.10 7.75 -1.12
N LEU A 389 -2.91 6.78 -1.52
CA LEU A 389 -2.46 5.47 -2.00
C LEU A 389 -3.19 5.15 -3.29
N THR A 390 -2.45 4.94 -4.38
CA THR A 390 -3.06 4.79 -5.70
C THR A 390 -2.40 3.67 -6.51
N TRP A 391 -3.22 2.80 -7.08
CA TRP A 391 -2.83 1.66 -7.90
C TRP A 391 -3.46 1.74 -9.29
N LEU A 392 -2.66 1.39 -10.30
CA LEU A 392 -3.11 1.01 -11.63
C LEU A 392 -3.09 -0.51 -11.71
N LEU A 393 -4.22 -1.11 -12.05
CA LEU A 393 -4.39 -2.57 -12.07
C LEU A 393 -4.91 -3.01 -13.44
N GLN A 394 -4.47 -4.16 -13.93
CA GLN A 394 -5.02 -4.81 -15.13
C GLN A 394 -5.51 -6.21 -14.77
N ASP A 395 -6.77 -6.49 -15.05
CA ASP A 395 -7.34 -7.82 -14.82
C ASP A 395 -6.92 -8.83 -15.90
N GLU A 396 -7.28 -10.11 -15.71
CA GLU A 396 -7.01 -11.19 -16.66
C GLU A 396 -7.78 -11.06 -18.01
N ALA A 397 -8.79 -10.19 -18.06
CA ALA A 397 -9.56 -9.87 -19.27
C ALA A 397 -9.03 -8.60 -19.97
N ASP A 398 -7.83 -8.15 -19.62
CA ASP A 398 -7.16 -6.94 -20.12
C ASP A 398 -7.85 -5.61 -19.74
N GLY A 399 -8.80 -5.65 -18.81
CA GLY A 399 -9.51 -4.49 -18.27
C GLY A 399 -8.65 -3.68 -17.29
N TRP A 400 -8.51 -2.38 -17.56
CA TRP A 400 -7.79 -1.45 -16.70
C TRP A 400 -8.66 -0.90 -15.58
N HIS A 401 -8.11 -0.87 -14.38
CA HIS A 401 -8.77 -0.43 -13.16
C HIS A 401 -7.87 0.53 -12.38
N MET A 402 -8.49 1.42 -11.61
CA MET A 402 -7.80 2.19 -10.58
C MET A 402 -8.36 1.86 -9.21
N LEU A 403 -7.49 1.67 -8.23
CA LEU A 403 -7.82 1.72 -6.81
C LEU A 403 -7.09 2.92 -6.20
N ALA A 404 -7.81 3.84 -5.56
CA ALA A 404 -7.25 5.05 -4.98
C ALA A 404 -7.94 5.39 -3.66
N LEU A 405 -7.17 5.83 -2.66
CA LEU A 405 -7.67 6.37 -1.41
C LEU A 405 -6.89 7.64 -1.05
N SER A 406 -7.59 8.69 -0.63
CA SER A 406 -7.01 9.91 -0.06
C SER A 406 -7.56 10.14 1.35
N TRP A 407 -6.68 10.54 2.28
CA TRP A 407 -6.99 10.93 3.63
C TRP A 407 -6.18 12.18 4.03
N ASN A 408 -6.89 13.30 4.22
CA ASN A 408 -6.31 14.57 4.65
C ASN A 408 -6.87 15.00 6.00
N ASN A 409 -6.00 15.39 6.92
CA ASN A 409 -6.33 15.91 8.23
C ASN A 409 -5.37 17.05 8.62
N SER A 410 -5.85 18.29 8.55
CA SER A 410 -5.03 19.47 8.87
C SER A 410 -4.80 19.66 10.37
N ALA A 411 -5.48 18.89 11.23
CA ALA A 411 -5.35 18.98 12.68
C ALA A 411 -4.35 17.98 13.28
N ALA A 412 -4.12 16.83 12.64
CA ALA A 412 -3.25 15.77 13.17
C ALA A 412 -2.69 14.85 12.07
N PRO A 413 -1.57 14.15 12.32
CA PRO A 413 -1.11 13.06 11.46
C PRO A 413 -2.19 12.00 11.22
N VAL A 414 -2.10 11.34 10.06
CA VAL A 414 -2.98 10.25 9.64
C VAL A 414 -2.23 8.91 9.73
N ASP A 415 -2.96 7.82 9.97
CA ASP A 415 -2.34 6.50 10.20
C ASP A 415 -2.25 5.67 8.91
N THR A 416 -1.02 5.32 8.53
CA THR A 416 -0.76 4.54 7.31
C THR A 416 -1.31 3.12 7.40
N THR A 417 -1.24 2.50 8.58
CA THR A 417 -1.70 1.10 8.76
C THR A 417 -3.20 0.99 8.54
N THR A 418 -3.96 1.92 9.12
CA THR A 418 -5.43 2.01 9.00
C THR A 418 -5.85 2.15 7.54
N LEU A 419 -5.25 3.08 6.78
CA LEU A 419 -5.64 3.26 5.38
C LEU A 419 -5.24 2.07 4.50
N LYS A 420 -4.09 1.43 4.77
CA LYS A 420 -3.70 0.18 4.09
C LYS A 420 -4.68 -0.96 4.36
N LEU A 421 -5.12 -1.14 5.60
CA LEU A 421 -6.12 -2.16 5.94
C LEU A 421 -7.46 -1.92 5.22
N LEU A 422 -7.91 -0.67 5.13
CA LEU A 422 -9.11 -0.31 4.36
C LEU A 422 -8.91 -0.56 2.85
N THR A 423 -7.71 -0.30 2.34
CA THR A 423 -7.35 -0.60 0.94
C THR A 423 -7.48 -2.08 0.65
N SER A 424 -6.85 -2.96 1.45
CA SER A 424 -6.93 -4.42 1.27
C SER A 424 -8.37 -4.92 1.27
N ARG A 425 -9.22 -4.32 2.12
CA ARG A 425 -10.66 -4.63 2.22
C ARG A 425 -11.44 -4.19 0.98
N ILE A 426 -11.13 -3.03 0.42
CA ILE A 426 -11.71 -2.54 -0.84
C ILE A 426 -11.27 -3.43 -2.01
N LEU A 427 -9.98 -3.76 -2.09
CA LEU A 427 -9.43 -4.61 -3.16
C LEU A 427 -10.11 -5.99 -3.17
N ALA A 428 -10.39 -6.56 -2.00
CA ALA A 428 -11.11 -7.82 -1.85
C ALA A 428 -12.56 -7.80 -2.37
N LEU A 429 -13.13 -6.64 -2.70
CA LEU A 429 -14.44 -6.54 -3.35
C LEU A 429 -14.42 -7.01 -4.81
N ALA A 430 -13.26 -7.00 -5.48
CA ALA A 430 -13.15 -7.51 -6.86
C ALA A 430 -13.29 -9.03 -6.98
N GLY A 431 -13.10 -9.77 -5.87
CA GLY A 431 -13.25 -11.23 -5.83
C GLY A 431 -14.67 -11.71 -5.48
N LYS A 432 -15.65 -10.80 -5.40
CA LYS A 432 -17.07 -11.09 -5.12
C LYS A 432 -17.91 -10.81 -6.35
#